data_AF-M1A7S0-F1
#
_entry.id   AF-M1A7S0-F1
#
_cell.length_a   1.000
_cell.length_b   1.000
_cell.length_c   1.000
_cell.angle_alpha   90.00
_cell.angle_beta   90.00
_cell.angle_gamma   90.00
#
_symmetry.space_group_name_H-M   'P 1'
#
loop_
_entity.id
_entity.type
_entity.pdbx_description
1 polymer ?
#
loop_
_entity_poly.entity_id
_entity_poly.type
_entity_poly.pdbx_seq_one_letter_code
_entity_poly.pdbx_strand_id
1 'polypeptide(L)'
;MAPHVHRLSGYASQRLVSLFDMLARKYNKLAEMKNDKMHVPNGESKEENSLQEDMAAELHIYTDFLRIVLEILNAILTYSLPRNPEVIYAIMHRQEVFQPFKSHPRFNELLDNIFMVLDFFNSRMDAQKMDGEWSVEKVLQVIIVNCRSWRVDGLKMFTQLRFTYEQESHPEEFFIPYVWQLVLSRSGLNFSPSSIHLFPADLPLQDNIGEEAEKPQKGDMKGNELKIEVPV
;
A
#
# COMPACT_ATOMS: atom_id res chain seq x y z
N MET A 1 3.61 -5.07 -5.84
CA MET A 1 3.37 -5.38 -7.27
C MET A 1 3.63 -4.18 -8.21
N ALA A 2 3.25 -2.95 -7.84
CA ALA A 2 3.37 -1.76 -8.70
C ALA A 2 4.76 -1.49 -9.35
N PRO A 3 5.91 -1.72 -8.70
CA PRO A 3 7.23 -1.43 -9.30
C PRO A 3 7.63 -2.28 -10.51
N HIS A 4 6.91 -3.39 -10.75
CA HIS A 4 7.16 -4.31 -11.87
C HIS A 4 6.05 -4.26 -12.93
N VAL A 5 5.12 -3.33 -12.81
CA VAL A 5 4.08 -3.13 -13.82
C VAL A 5 4.75 -2.53 -15.05
N HIS A 6 4.70 -3.24 -16.17
CA HIS A 6 5.23 -2.78 -17.44
C HIS A 6 4.11 -2.77 -18.47
N ARG A 7 4.13 -1.78 -19.37
CA ARG A 7 3.19 -1.68 -20.50
C ARG A 7 1.73 -1.74 -20.06
N LEU A 8 1.38 -1.00 -19.02
CA LEU A 8 -0.02 -0.84 -18.63
C LEU A 8 -0.80 -0.25 -19.83
N SER A 9 -1.94 -0.84 -20.17
CA SER A 9 -2.73 -0.37 -21.32
C SER A 9 -3.28 1.03 -21.06
N GLY A 10 -3.58 1.78 -22.13
CA GLY A 10 -4.25 3.08 -22.01
C GLY A 10 -5.55 2.99 -21.22
N TYR A 11 -6.35 1.94 -21.48
CA TYR A 11 -7.58 1.67 -20.72
C TYR A 11 -7.33 1.47 -19.22
N ALA A 12 -6.36 0.62 -18.84
CA ALA A 12 -6.08 0.36 -17.43
C ALA A 12 -5.50 1.60 -16.73
N SER A 13 -4.67 2.37 -17.43
CA SER A 13 -4.11 3.64 -16.95
C SER A 13 -5.20 4.68 -16.69
N GLN A 14 -6.14 4.84 -17.63
CA GLN A 14 -7.30 5.71 -17.47
C GLN A 14 -8.20 5.26 -16.31
N ARG A 15 -8.41 3.95 -16.16
CA ARG A 15 -9.21 3.40 -15.05
C ARG A 15 -8.58 3.68 -13.70
N LEU A 16 -7.25 3.64 -13.59
CA LEU A 16 -6.53 3.97 -12.36
C LEU A 16 -6.74 5.43 -11.96
N VAL A 17 -6.61 6.36 -12.91
CA VAL A 17 -6.86 7.79 -12.64
C VAL A 17 -8.35 8.06 -12.38
N SER A 18 -9.24 7.38 -13.10
CA SER A 18 -10.70 7.49 -12.89
C SER A 18 -11.13 6.95 -11.52
N LEU A 19 -10.44 5.92 -11.01
CA LEU A 19 -10.66 5.40 -9.66
C LEU A 19 -10.32 6.45 -8.61
N PHE A 20 -9.18 7.13 -8.75
CA PHE A 20 -8.81 8.23 -7.87
C PHE A 20 -9.89 9.33 -7.89
N ASP A 21 -10.32 9.76 -9.08
CA ASP A 21 -11.35 10.81 -9.24
C ASP A 21 -12.69 10.41 -8.59
N MET A 22 -13.13 9.16 -8.77
CA MET A 22 -14.35 8.65 -8.15
C MET A 22 -14.27 8.65 -6.62
N LEU A 23 -13.15 8.20 -6.05
CA LEU A 23 -12.91 8.21 -4.61
C LEU A 23 -12.82 9.65 -4.07
N ALA A 24 -12.16 10.54 -4.80
CA ALA A 24 -11.98 11.94 -4.45
C ALA A 24 -13.32 12.68 -4.35
N ARG A 25 -14.23 12.44 -5.30
CA ARG A 25 -15.59 13.02 -5.26
C ARG A 25 -16.39 12.53 -4.06
N LYS A 26 -16.30 11.23 -3.74
CA LYS A 26 -16.96 10.67 -2.55
C LYS A 26 -16.39 11.26 -1.26
N TYR A 27 -15.06 11.34 -1.17
CA TYR A 27 -14.37 11.97 -0.04
C TYR A 27 -14.81 13.42 0.15
N ASN A 28 -14.79 14.23 -0.90
CA ASN A 28 -15.17 15.65 -0.81
C ASN A 28 -16.64 15.83 -0.40
N LYS A 29 -17.55 15.04 -0.99
CA LYS A 29 -18.97 15.07 -0.61
C LYS A 29 -19.18 14.75 0.87
N LEU A 30 -18.45 13.75 1.39
CA LEU A 30 -18.54 13.37 2.80
C LEU A 30 -17.90 14.42 3.72
N ALA A 31 -16.77 15.02 3.29
CA ALA A 31 -16.09 16.09 4.02
C ALA A 31 -16.97 17.36 4.14
N GLU A 32 -17.68 17.72 3.07
CA GLU A 32 -18.65 18.82 3.07
C GLU A 32 -19.80 18.56 4.06
N MET A 33 -20.39 17.35 4.03
CA MET A 33 -21.45 16.96 4.96
C MET A 33 -21.02 17.01 6.43
N LYS A 34 -19.76 16.64 6.72
CA LYS A 34 -19.19 16.73 8.06
C LYS A 34 -19.05 18.18 8.52
N ASN A 35 -18.59 19.07 7.63
CA ASN A 35 -18.37 20.48 7.94
C ASN A 35 -19.70 21.24 8.14
N ASP A 36 -20.72 20.96 7.32
CA ASP A 36 -22.05 21.56 7.46
C ASP A 36 -22.71 21.21 8.79
N LYS A 37 -22.59 19.95 9.25
CA LYS A 37 -23.12 19.51 10.55
C LYS A 37 -22.39 20.12 11.74
N MET A 38 -21.11 20.47 11.59
CA MET A 38 -20.32 21.11 12.64
C MET A 38 -20.72 22.59 12.86
N HIS A 39 -21.34 23.23 11.85
CA HIS A 39 -21.77 24.63 11.90
C HIS A 39 -23.20 24.84 12.40
N VAL A 40 -24.01 23.79 12.57
CA VAL A 40 -25.37 23.89 13.12
C VAL A 40 -25.31 23.64 14.63
N PRO A 41 -25.61 24.63 15.48
CA PRO A 41 -25.64 24.44 16.92
C PRO A 41 -26.95 23.75 17.30
N ASN A 42 -26.97 22.42 17.27
CA ASN A 42 -28.11 21.64 17.77
C ASN A 42 -27.66 20.75 18.93
N GLY A 43 -28.52 20.65 19.96
CA GLY A 43 -28.20 19.99 21.22
C GLY A 43 -27.83 18.53 21.05
N GLU A 44 -26.67 18.16 21.59
CA GLU A 44 -26.04 16.85 21.49
C GLU A 44 -26.98 15.71 21.92
N SER A 45 -27.56 15.01 20.94
CA SER A 45 -28.23 13.73 21.17
C SER A 45 -27.24 12.57 21.01
N LYS A 46 -27.37 11.51 21.81
CA LYS A 46 -26.47 10.33 21.73
C LYS A 46 -26.45 9.67 20.34
N GLU A 47 -27.55 9.76 19.59
CA GLU A 47 -27.66 9.24 18.22
C GLU A 47 -26.88 10.09 17.21
N GLU A 48 -26.83 11.43 17.37
CA GLU A 48 -26.02 12.31 16.51
C GLU A 48 -24.51 12.09 16.69
N ASN A 49 -24.05 11.84 17.92
CA ASN A 49 -22.64 11.53 18.19
C ASN A 49 -22.22 10.22 17.51
N SER A 50 -23.06 9.17 17.58
CA SER A 50 -22.80 7.90 16.88
C SER A 50 -22.69 8.07 15.36
N LEU A 51 -23.57 8.88 14.76
CA LEU A 51 -23.54 9.15 13.32
C LEU A 51 -22.31 9.98 12.90
N GLN A 52 -21.81 10.87 13.76
CA GLN A 52 -20.59 11.63 13.50
C GLN A 52 -19.34 10.73 13.56
N GLU A 53 -19.29 9.78 14.49
CA GLU A 53 -18.22 8.79 14.58
C GLU A 53 -18.18 7.90 13.33
N ASP A 54 -19.33 7.41 12.86
CA ASP A 54 -19.44 6.62 11.64
C ASP A 54 -18.95 7.40 10.40
N MET A 55 -19.35 8.67 10.27
CA MET A 55 -18.88 9.54 9.18
C MET A 55 -17.38 9.81 9.24
N ALA A 56 -16.81 9.95 10.44
CA ALA A 56 -15.37 10.11 10.61
C ALA A 56 -14.61 8.83 10.20
N ALA A 57 -15.11 7.65 10.58
CA ALA A 57 -14.54 6.37 10.17
C ALA A 57 -14.59 6.19 8.64
N GLU A 58 -15.72 6.50 8.00
CA GLU A 58 -15.85 6.42 6.54
C GLU A 58 -14.91 7.40 5.82
N LEU A 59 -14.73 8.62 6.35
CA LEU A 59 -13.78 9.58 5.81
C LEU A 59 -12.34 9.08 5.89
N HIS A 60 -11.97 8.42 7.00
CA HIS A 60 -10.67 7.78 7.16
C HIS A 60 -10.47 6.66 6.14
N ILE A 61 -11.48 5.81 5.91
CA ILE A 61 -11.44 4.74 4.90
C ILE A 61 -11.19 5.31 3.50
N TYR A 62 -11.92 6.37 3.09
CA TYR A 62 -11.66 7.02 1.80
C TYR A 62 -10.26 7.63 1.73
N THR A 63 -9.78 8.21 2.82
CA THR A 63 -8.42 8.76 2.90
C THR A 63 -7.38 7.69 2.62
N ASP A 64 -7.54 6.51 3.21
CA ASP A 64 -6.59 5.40 3.03
C ASP A 64 -6.69 4.81 1.61
N PHE A 65 -7.88 4.69 1.02
CA PHE A 65 -8.02 4.27 -0.38
C PHE A 65 -7.40 5.27 -1.36
N LEU A 66 -7.62 6.57 -1.17
CA LEU A 66 -6.98 7.61 -1.97
C LEU A 66 -5.45 7.52 -1.87
N ARG A 67 -4.93 7.33 -0.65
CA ARG A 67 -3.50 7.16 -0.42
C ARG A 67 -2.94 5.95 -1.15
N ILE A 68 -3.62 4.80 -1.08
CA ILE A 68 -3.19 3.58 -1.78
C ILE A 68 -3.09 3.82 -3.29
N VAL A 69 -4.08 4.50 -3.90
CA VAL A 69 -4.04 4.81 -5.34
C VAL A 69 -2.86 5.73 -5.67
N LEU A 70 -2.61 6.75 -4.85
CA LEU A 70 -1.46 7.65 -5.01
C LEU A 70 -0.12 6.94 -4.83
N GLU A 71 -0.02 5.97 -3.92
CA GLU A 71 1.16 5.13 -3.71
C GLU A 71 1.41 4.20 -4.90
N ILE A 72 0.35 3.63 -5.51
CA ILE A 72 0.45 2.84 -6.74
C ILE A 72 0.97 3.71 -7.88
N LEU A 73 0.40 4.91 -8.07
CA LEU A 73 0.87 5.87 -9.08
C LEU A 73 2.34 6.22 -8.85
N ASN A 74 2.71 6.60 -7.62
CA ASN A 74 4.09 6.92 -7.26
C ASN A 74 5.05 5.77 -7.52
N ALA A 75 4.66 4.54 -7.21
CA ALA A 75 5.48 3.37 -7.50
C ALA A 75 5.70 3.20 -9.02
N ILE A 76 4.67 3.41 -9.84
CA ILE A 76 4.82 3.37 -11.30
C ILE A 76 5.77 4.48 -11.78
N LEU A 77 5.53 5.72 -11.34
CA LEU A 77 6.31 6.91 -11.71
C LEU A 77 7.78 6.84 -11.28
N THR A 78 8.04 6.22 -10.13
CA THR A 78 9.39 6.11 -9.56
C THR A 78 10.18 4.99 -10.22
N TYR A 79 9.59 3.80 -10.38
CA TYR A 79 10.35 2.58 -10.73
C TYR A 79 10.20 2.14 -12.19
N SER A 80 9.13 2.56 -12.87
CA SER A 80 8.76 1.97 -14.16
C SER A 80 8.22 2.99 -15.17
N LEU A 81 8.41 4.29 -14.92
CA LEU A 81 7.90 5.37 -15.78
C LEU A 81 8.26 5.20 -17.25
N PRO A 82 9.54 4.92 -17.62
CA PRO A 82 9.90 4.79 -19.04
C PRO A 82 9.21 3.63 -19.75
N ARG A 83 8.66 2.67 -18.99
CA ARG A 83 7.96 1.49 -19.50
C ARG A 83 6.43 1.65 -19.50
N ASN A 84 5.90 2.78 -19.00
CA ASN A 84 4.47 3.04 -18.86
C ASN A 84 4.08 4.46 -19.35
N PRO A 85 4.29 4.78 -20.65
CA PRO A 85 3.93 6.10 -21.20
C PRO A 85 2.42 6.39 -21.14
N GLU A 86 1.58 5.35 -21.22
CA GLU A 86 0.13 5.46 -21.11
C GLU A 86 -0.34 5.99 -19.75
N VAL A 87 0.41 5.69 -18.68
CA VAL A 87 0.12 6.22 -17.33
C VAL A 87 0.39 7.72 -17.29
N ILE A 88 1.48 8.17 -17.90
CA ILE A 88 1.79 9.60 -17.99
C ILE A 88 0.72 10.33 -18.80
N TYR A 89 0.33 9.77 -19.94
CA TYR A 89 -0.75 10.32 -20.75
C TYR A 89 -2.06 10.45 -19.94
N ALA A 90 -2.46 9.40 -19.21
CA ALA A 90 -3.67 9.42 -18.39
C ALA A 90 -3.62 10.45 -17.26
N ILE A 91 -2.47 10.60 -16.58
CA ILE A 91 -2.29 11.59 -15.51
C ILE A 91 -2.32 13.01 -16.09
N MET A 92 -1.61 13.27 -17.20
CA MET A 92 -1.61 14.59 -17.86
C MET A 92 -3.00 15.00 -18.33
N HIS A 93 -3.74 14.08 -18.95
CA HIS A 93 -5.10 14.33 -19.46
C HIS A 93 -6.09 14.70 -18.35
N ARG A 94 -5.86 14.24 -17.11
CA ARG A 94 -6.75 14.48 -15.95
C ARG A 94 -6.02 15.15 -14.79
N GLN A 95 -5.02 15.99 -15.06
CA GLN A 95 -4.19 16.59 -14.02
C GLN A 95 -4.98 17.45 -13.01
N GLU A 96 -6.16 17.95 -13.39
CA GLU A 96 -7.06 18.73 -12.55
C GLU A 96 -7.58 17.94 -11.33
N VAL A 97 -7.67 16.61 -11.43
CA VAL A 97 -8.21 15.78 -10.34
C VAL A 97 -7.33 15.80 -9.09
N PHE A 98 -6.04 16.08 -9.25
CA PHE A 98 -5.05 16.09 -8.18
C PHE A 98 -4.95 17.43 -7.45
N GLN A 99 -5.34 18.53 -8.13
CA GLN A 99 -5.17 19.90 -7.61
C GLN A 99 -5.84 20.15 -6.25
N PRO A 100 -7.09 19.70 -5.99
CA PRO A 100 -7.75 19.96 -4.71
C PRO A 100 -7.03 19.37 -3.50
N PHE A 101 -6.19 18.35 -3.71
CA PHE A 101 -5.54 17.60 -2.64
C PHE A 101 -4.10 18.06 -2.36
N LYS A 102 -3.59 19.05 -3.09
CA LYS A 102 -2.19 19.50 -2.98
C LYS A 102 -1.80 19.94 -1.57
N SER A 103 -2.72 20.57 -0.84
CA SER A 103 -2.53 21.02 0.55
C SER A 103 -2.87 19.96 1.59
N HIS A 104 -3.33 18.76 1.18
CA HIS A 104 -3.77 17.73 2.11
C HIS A 104 -2.55 17.07 2.79
N PRO A 105 -2.47 17.06 4.14
CA PRO A 105 -1.26 16.66 4.85
C PRO A 105 -0.87 15.18 4.68
N ARG A 106 -1.82 14.32 4.31
CA ARG A 106 -1.54 12.90 4.01
C ARG A 106 -1.17 12.63 2.55
N PHE A 107 -1.39 13.58 1.65
CA PHE A 107 -1.22 13.38 0.21
C PHE A 107 -0.14 14.28 -0.41
N ASN A 108 0.20 15.39 0.25
CA ASN A 108 1.15 16.39 -0.24
C ASN A 108 2.43 15.78 -0.81
N GLU A 109 3.11 14.89 -0.07
CA GLU A 109 4.38 14.32 -0.53
C GLU A 109 4.23 13.42 -1.75
N LEU A 110 3.14 12.64 -1.80
CA LEU A 110 2.82 11.77 -2.93
C LEU A 110 2.44 12.60 -4.16
N LEU A 111 1.73 13.71 -3.95
CA LEU A 111 1.31 14.63 -5.00
C LEU A 111 2.47 15.49 -5.51
N ASP A 112 3.41 15.89 -4.66
CA ASP A 112 4.61 16.63 -5.06
C ASP A 112 5.40 15.86 -6.12
N ASN A 113 5.58 14.56 -5.93
CA ASN A 113 6.20 13.68 -6.93
C ASN A 113 5.41 13.65 -8.26
N ILE A 114 4.08 13.55 -8.18
CA ILE A 114 3.21 13.55 -9.37
C ILE A 114 3.31 14.89 -10.10
N PHE A 115 3.28 16.02 -9.37
CA PHE A 115 3.42 17.35 -9.95
C PHE A 115 4.80 17.58 -10.56
N MET A 116 5.87 17.08 -9.95
CA MET A 116 7.22 17.15 -10.54
C MET A 116 7.29 16.43 -11.88
N VAL A 117 6.66 15.25 -11.99
CA VAL A 117 6.52 14.54 -13.27
C VAL A 117 5.69 15.36 -14.26
N LEU A 118 4.54 15.87 -13.83
CA LEU A 118 3.66 16.69 -14.68
C LEU A 118 4.38 17.93 -15.21
N ASP A 119 5.11 18.67 -14.38
CA ASP A 119 5.85 19.87 -14.77
C ASP A 119 6.93 19.56 -15.81
N PHE A 120 7.63 18.43 -15.66
CA PHE A 120 8.58 17.97 -16.68
C PHE A 120 7.90 17.67 -18.01
N PHE A 121 6.81 16.91 -18.02
CA PHE A 121 6.17 16.56 -19.28
C PHE A 121 5.41 17.74 -19.91
N ASN A 122 4.74 18.58 -19.11
CA ASN A 122 4.09 19.80 -19.56
C ASN A 122 5.11 20.77 -20.18
N SER A 123 6.25 21.01 -19.54
CA SER A 123 7.30 21.88 -20.12
C SER A 123 7.87 21.33 -21.44
N ARG A 124 7.94 20.01 -21.60
CA ARG A 124 8.36 19.37 -22.86
C ARG A 124 7.31 19.47 -23.95
N MET A 125 6.03 19.40 -23.58
CA MET A 125 4.91 19.65 -24.49
C MET A 125 4.91 21.11 -24.96
N ASP A 126 5.05 22.07 -24.04
CA ASP A 126 5.07 23.50 -24.34
C ASP A 126 6.28 23.90 -25.20
N ALA A 127 7.42 23.22 -25.03
CA ALA A 127 8.61 23.43 -25.85
C ALA A 127 8.43 22.95 -27.31
N GLN A 128 7.47 22.07 -27.60
CA GLN A 128 7.15 21.70 -28.97
C GLN A 128 6.39 22.84 -29.62
N LYS A 129 7.08 23.61 -30.46
CA LYS A 129 6.43 24.58 -31.35
C LYS A 129 5.66 23.81 -32.43
N MET A 130 4.38 23.52 -32.19
CA MET A 130 3.48 22.99 -33.20
C MET A 130 2.52 24.07 -33.68
N ASP A 131 2.51 24.30 -34.99
CA ASP A 131 1.45 25.02 -35.69
C ASP A 131 0.30 24.03 -35.96
N GLY A 132 -0.63 23.89 -35.00
CA GLY A 132 -1.85 23.08 -35.14
C GLY A 132 -2.36 22.47 -33.84
N GLU A 133 -3.54 21.83 -33.90
CA GLU A 133 -4.15 21.14 -32.76
C GLU A 133 -3.39 19.84 -32.38
N TRP A 134 -3.40 19.52 -31.09
CA TRP A 134 -2.81 18.31 -30.52
C TRP A 134 -3.71 17.09 -30.77
N SER A 135 -3.21 16.09 -31.50
CA SER A 135 -3.85 14.76 -31.56
C SER A 135 -3.34 13.85 -30.45
N VAL A 136 -4.13 12.85 -30.07
CA VAL A 136 -3.77 11.86 -29.04
C VAL A 136 -2.45 11.16 -29.37
N GLU A 137 -2.28 10.74 -30.63
CA GLU A 137 -1.08 10.04 -31.11
C GLU A 137 0.16 10.94 -31.00
N LYS A 138 0.03 12.23 -31.32
CA LYS A 138 1.13 13.19 -31.21
C LYS A 138 1.54 13.41 -29.76
N VAL A 139 0.58 13.62 -28.86
CA VAL A 139 0.85 13.79 -27.42
C VAL A 139 1.56 12.55 -26.88
N LEU A 140 1.02 11.37 -27.15
CA LEU A 140 1.60 10.11 -26.71
C LEU A 140 3.01 9.92 -27.26
N GLN A 141 3.26 10.31 -28.52
CA GLN A 141 4.60 10.21 -29.11
C GLN A 141 5.60 11.15 -28.42
N VAL A 142 5.21 12.39 -28.11
CA VAL A 142 6.07 13.32 -27.35
C VAL A 142 6.37 12.74 -25.96
N ILE A 143 5.38 12.15 -25.29
CA ILE A 143 5.57 11.47 -24.00
C ILE A 143 6.57 10.32 -24.15
N ILE A 144 6.37 9.41 -25.11
CA ILE A 144 7.26 8.25 -25.34
C ILE A 144 8.71 8.69 -25.57
N VAL A 145 8.93 9.75 -26.36
CA VAL A 145 10.27 10.29 -26.62
C VAL A 145 10.90 10.83 -25.34
N ASN A 146 10.15 11.59 -24.53
CA ASN A 146 10.65 12.22 -23.31
C ASN A 146 10.71 11.26 -22.10
N CYS A 147 10.02 10.12 -22.13
CA CYS A 147 10.16 9.06 -21.12
C CYS A 147 11.61 8.55 -20.98
N ARG A 148 12.43 8.63 -22.04
CA ARG A 148 13.84 8.22 -22.03
C ARG A 148 14.77 9.23 -21.36
N SER A 149 14.39 10.51 -21.39
CA SER A 149 15.16 11.59 -20.78
C SER A 149 14.75 11.86 -19.33
N TRP A 150 13.63 11.29 -18.89
CA TRP A 150 13.21 11.33 -17.49
C TRP A 150 14.26 10.67 -16.58
N ARG A 151 14.61 11.38 -15.51
CA ARG A 151 15.40 10.85 -14.40
C ARG A 151 14.56 10.93 -13.14
N VAL A 152 14.73 9.91 -12.29
CA VAL A 152 14.03 9.82 -10.99
C VAL A 152 14.61 10.81 -9.97
N ASP A 153 15.67 11.54 -10.35
CA ASP A 153 16.34 12.54 -9.52
C ASP A 153 15.34 13.59 -9.01
N GLY A 154 15.26 13.75 -7.69
CA GLY A 154 14.35 14.71 -7.03
C GLY A 154 13.02 14.13 -6.57
N LEU A 155 12.64 12.93 -7.00
CA LEU A 155 11.46 12.25 -6.45
C LEU A 155 11.72 11.73 -5.04
N LYS A 156 10.77 11.96 -4.13
CA LYS A 156 10.77 11.34 -2.81
C LYS A 156 10.56 9.84 -2.95
N MET A 157 11.42 9.04 -2.30
CA MET A 157 11.29 7.59 -2.28
C MET A 157 10.31 7.19 -1.18
N PHE A 158 9.24 6.48 -1.55
CA PHE A 158 8.31 5.88 -0.59
C PHE A 158 8.65 4.41 -0.37
N THR A 159 8.48 3.95 0.88
CA THR A 159 8.67 2.54 1.25
C THR A 159 7.75 1.66 0.42
N GLN A 160 8.32 0.66 -0.23
CA GLN A 160 7.55 -0.28 -1.02
C GLN A 160 6.72 -1.18 -0.09
N LEU A 161 5.42 -1.31 -0.37
CA LEU A 161 4.59 -2.33 0.27
C LEU A 161 5.09 -3.72 -0.15
N ARG A 162 5.70 -4.44 0.79
CA ARG A 162 6.21 -5.80 0.62
C ARG A 162 5.34 -6.73 1.44
N PHE A 163 4.76 -7.71 0.77
CA PHE A 163 4.10 -8.83 1.43
C PHE A 163 5.06 -10.00 1.37
N THR A 164 5.52 -10.44 2.53
CA THR A 164 6.20 -11.71 2.68
C THR A 164 5.16 -12.74 3.09
N TYR A 165 5.24 -13.92 2.50
CA TYR A 165 4.46 -15.05 3.01
C TYR A 165 4.93 -15.31 4.43
N GLU A 166 4.03 -15.14 5.38
CA GLU A 166 4.20 -15.65 6.73
C GLU A 166 3.76 -17.11 6.71
N GLN A 167 4.73 -18.00 6.89
CA GLN A 167 4.43 -19.41 6.99
C GLN A 167 3.77 -19.65 8.35
N GLU A 168 2.55 -20.17 8.33
CA GLU A 168 1.91 -20.63 9.56
C GLU A 168 2.82 -21.63 10.26
N SER A 169 2.93 -21.52 11.58
CA SER A 169 3.78 -22.35 12.43
C SER A 169 3.33 -23.82 12.41
N HIS A 170 2.01 -24.03 12.36
CA HIS A 170 1.37 -25.34 12.38
C HIS A 170 0.39 -25.51 11.21
N PRO A 171 0.87 -25.53 9.95
CA PRO A 171 0.02 -25.64 8.78
C PRO A 171 -0.83 -26.93 8.82
N GLU A 172 -0.32 -27.98 9.48
CA GLU A 172 -1.01 -29.25 9.68
C GLU A 172 -2.38 -29.12 10.35
N GLU A 173 -2.57 -28.18 11.28
CA GLU A 173 -3.85 -28.00 11.98
C GLU A 173 -4.99 -27.64 11.03
N PHE A 174 -4.66 -26.93 9.94
CA PHE A 174 -5.63 -26.59 8.90
C PHE A 174 -5.66 -27.63 7.78
N PHE A 175 -4.48 -27.99 7.23
CA PHE A 175 -4.42 -28.81 6.03
C PHE A 175 -4.81 -30.27 6.29
N ILE A 176 -4.49 -30.84 7.45
CA ILE A 176 -4.83 -32.25 7.75
C ILE A 176 -6.36 -32.43 7.79
N PRO A 177 -7.13 -31.68 8.60
CA PRO A 177 -8.58 -31.81 8.60
C PRO A 177 -9.21 -31.52 7.24
N TYR A 178 -8.73 -30.49 6.53
CA TYR A 178 -9.26 -30.10 5.23
C TYR A 178 -9.05 -31.17 4.14
N VAL A 179 -7.85 -31.75 4.06
CA VAL A 179 -7.57 -32.83 3.11
C VAL A 179 -8.43 -34.06 3.42
N TRP A 180 -8.58 -34.44 4.70
CA TRP A 180 -9.47 -35.54 5.07
C TRP A 180 -10.94 -35.26 4.74
N GLN A 181 -11.41 -34.03 4.91
CA GLN A 181 -12.75 -33.63 4.47
C GLN A 181 -12.92 -33.78 2.95
N LEU A 182 -11.91 -33.41 2.15
CA LEU A 182 -11.93 -33.59 0.70
C LEU A 182 -11.93 -35.08 0.33
N VAL A 183 -11.14 -35.90 0.99
CA VAL A 183 -11.11 -37.36 0.78
C VAL A 183 -12.48 -37.96 1.10
N LEU A 184 -13.08 -37.61 2.23
CA LEU A 184 -14.41 -38.05 2.64
C LEU A 184 -15.51 -37.67 1.65
N SER A 185 -15.44 -36.45 1.11
CA SER A 185 -16.50 -35.91 0.24
C SER A 185 -16.34 -36.24 -1.24
N ARG A 186 -15.11 -36.46 -1.73
CA ARG A 186 -14.81 -36.52 -3.17
C ARG A 186 -14.08 -37.77 -3.66
N SER A 187 -13.66 -38.67 -2.78
CA SER A 187 -12.90 -39.87 -3.19
C SER A 187 -13.73 -40.90 -3.96
N GLY A 188 -15.06 -40.77 -4.00
CA GLY A 188 -15.95 -41.80 -4.55
C GLY A 188 -15.99 -43.09 -3.72
N LEU A 189 -15.33 -43.10 -2.56
CA LEU A 189 -15.34 -44.19 -1.60
C LEU A 189 -16.45 -43.95 -0.58
N ASN A 190 -17.27 -44.97 -0.29
CA ASN A 190 -18.29 -44.89 0.76
C ASN A 190 -17.64 -45.03 2.14
N PHE A 191 -17.03 -43.95 2.62
CA PHE A 191 -16.60 -43.87 4.01
C PHE A 191 -17.83 -43.74 4.91
N SER A 192 -18.01 -44.68 5.85
CA SER A 192 -19.00 -44.54 6.93
C SER A 192 -18.39 -43.69 8.04
N PRO A 193 -18.88 -42.45 8.29
CA PRO A 193 -18.27 -41.53 9.27
C PRO A 193 -18.22 -42.13 10.68
N SER A 194 -19.18 -42.99 11.02
CA SER A 194 -19.30 -43.69 12.29
C SER A 194 -18.22 -44.76 12.54
N SER A 195 -17.46 -45.14 11.53
CA SER A 195 -16.39 -46.15 11.64
C SER A 195 -14.99 -45.54 11.55
N ILE A 196 -14.89 -44.21 11.48
CA ILE A 196 -13.59 -43.51 11.41
C ILE A 196 -13.08 -43.34 12.83
N HIS A 197 -12.06 -44.12 13.17
CA HIS A 197 -11.33 -43.98 14.43
C HIS A 197 -10.10 -43.10 14.18
N LEU A 198 -10.07 -41.92 14.80
CA LEU A 198 -8.89 -41.07 14.83
C LEU A 198 -7.92 -41.63 15.87
N PHE A 199 -6.74 -42.05 15.42
CA PHE A 199 -5.67 -42.44 16.32
C PHE A 199 -4.96 -41.17 16.82
N PRO A 200 -4.56 -41.11 18.10
CA PRO A 200 -3.76 -39.99 18.59
C PRO A 200 -2.46 -39.91 17.80
N ALA A 201 -2.15 -38.71 17.28
CA ALA A 201 -0.85 -38.45 16.68
C ALA A 201 0.19 -38.33 17.79
N ASP A 202 1.29 -39.07 17.69
CA ASP A 202 2.43 -38.90 18.59
C ASP A 202 3.00 -37.50 18.36
N LEU A 203 2.73 -36.57 19.28
CA LEU A 203 3.37 -35.26 19.25
C LEU A 203 4.88 -35.44 19.45
N PRO A 204 5.73 -34.77 18.64
CA PRO A 204 7.17 -34.78 18.90
C PRO A 204 7.41 -34.20 20.29
N LEU A 205 8.08 -34.99 21.13
CA LEU A 205 8.49 -34.62 22.48
C LEU A 205 9.23 -33.29 22.42
N GLN A 206 8.71 -32.29 23.13
CA GLN A 206 9.38 -31.03 23.34
C GLN A 206 10.68 -31.31 24.10
N ASP A 207 11.82 -31.17 23.42
CA ASP A 207 13.13 -31.25 24.07
C ASP A 207 13.20 -30.16 25.14
N ASN A 208 13.07 -30.57 26.40
CA ASN A 208 13.31 -29.76 27.58
C ASN A 208 14.78 -29.32 27.56
N ILE A 209 15.03 -28.07 27.15
CA ILE A 209 16.32 -27.41 27.37
C ILE A 209 16.46 -27.21 28.89
N GLY A 210 17.52 -27.80 29.44
CA GLY A 210 17.73 -28.07 30.86
C GLY A 210 17.63 -26.87 31.80
N GLU A 211 16.97 -27.11 32.93
CA GLU A 211 17.25 -26.45 34.20
C GLU A 211 18.64 -26.89 34.69
N GLU A 212 19.65 -26.04 34.54
CA GLU A 212 20.86 -26.13 35.37
C GLU A 212 20.69 -25.27 36.61
N ALA A 213 20.90 -25.94 37.75
CA ALA A 213 20.61 -25.49 39.10
C ALA A 213 21.43 -24.27 39.56
N GLU A 214 20.75 -23.28 40.12
CA GLU A 214 21.35 -22.29 41.01
C GLU A 214 21.79 -22.93 42.34
N LYS A 215 23.05 -22.70 42.73
CA LYS A 215 23.44 -22.59 44.15
C LYS A 215 24.39 -21.41 44.37
N PRO A 216 24.35 -20.78 45.57
CA PRO A 216 24.83 -19.42 45.77
C PRO A 216 26.23 -19.37 46.40
N GLN A 217 27.00 -18.30 46.12
CA GLN A 217 28.17 -17.98 46.93
C GLN A 217 28.37 -16.46 47.11
N LYS A 218 28.21 -16.02 48.36
CA LYS A 218 28.65 -14.73 48.91
C LYS A 218 30.17 -14.78 49.15
N GLY A 219 30.87 -13.68 48.90
CA GLY A 219 32.22 -13.45 49.43
C GLY A 219 32.96 -12.31 48.72
N ASP A 220 33.05 -11.16 49.41
CA ASP A 220 33.82 -9.97 49.05
C ASP A 220 35.28 -10.26 48.65
N MET A 221 35.84 -9.48 47.72
CA MET A 221 37.04 -8.70 48.02
C MET A 221 37.30 -7.55 47.02
N LYS A 222 37.68 -6.42 47.60
CA LYS A 222 38.10 -5.14 47.04
C LYS A 222 39.27 -5.24 46.05
N GLY A 223 39.34 -4.25 45.17
CA GLY A 223 40.56 -3.42 45.07
C GLY A 223 41.25 -3.32 43.70
N ASN A 224 41.25 -2.08 43.20
CA ASN A 224 42.29 -1.40 42.43
C ASN A 224 42.30 -1.46 40.89
N GLU A 225 41.83 -0.33 40.33
CA GLU A 225 42.57 0.65 39.52
C GLU A 225 43.28 0.22 38.21
N LEU A 226 42.71 0.73 37.11
CA LEU A 226 43.35 1.54 36.06
C LEU A 226 44.63 1.01 35.39
N LYS A 227 44.56 0.76 34.07
CA LYS A 227 45.30 1.56 33.08
C LYS A 227 44.81 1.33 31.65
N ILE A 228 44.81 2.45 30.93
CA ILE A 228 44.53 2.69 29.52
C ILE A 228 45.78 2.31 28.71
N GLU A 229 45.64 1.71 27.53
CA GLU A 229 46.28 2.15 26.26
C GLU A 229 45.87 1.30 25.05
N VAL A 230 45.93 1.94 23.88
CA VAL A 230 45.31 1.60 22.59
C VAL A 230 46.37 0.96 21.64
N PRO A 231 46.20 0.91 20.30
CA PRO A 231 46.07 -0.29 19.47
C PRO A 231 47.32 -0.65 18.63
N VAL A 232 47.30 -1.82 17.97
CA VAL A 232 47.69 -2.00 16.54
C VAL A 232 46.82 -3.11 15.96
#